data_AF-A0A0G1TJT1-F1
#
_entry.id   AF-A0A0G1TJT1-F1
#
_cell.length_a   1.000
_cell.length_b   1.000
_cell.length_c   1.000
_cell.angle_alpha   90.00
_cell.angle_beta   90.00
_cell.angle_gamma   90.00
#
_symmetry.space_group_name_H-M   'P 1'
#
loop_
_entity.id
_entity.type
_entity.pdbx_description
1 polymer ?
#
loop_
_entity_poly.entity_id
_entity_poly.type
_entity_poly.pdbx_seq_one_letter_code
_entity_poly.pdbx_strand_id
1 'polypeptide(L)'
;MKNVMIGIVVGVMVVIGGAYAKRLMDEYITSNTVISPIGQIFEKPLEKYTIDRLSTRVSPGSQIVLDEAIATTSAYTAYRFHYMSDGPTSPGEAGLRGAGKKVTGLAHIPHVASVTNKKPVIVQIRGYMEHDIFESGVGTRRSAEVFASNGFISLAPDFLGYGESDMPSEDVFEERFQTYTATRDLLASIPSVPMADSSRVGIWAHSNGGQIALTVLEF
;
A
#
# COMPACT_ATOMS: atom_id res chain seq x y z
N MET A 1 -42.74 -13.96 -71.12
CA MET A 1 -41.32 -13.71 -70.71
C MET A 1 -41.09 -12.28 -70.20
N LYS A 2 -41.56 -11.23 -70.89
CA LYS A 2 -41.34 -9.82 -70.50
C LYS A 2 -41.78 -9.47 -69.05
N ASN A 3 -42.95 -9.93 -68.63
CA ASN A 3 -43.49 -9.64 -67.28
C ASN A 3 -42.73 -10.36 -66.15
N VAL A 4 -42.18 -11.54 -66.42
CA VAL A 4 -41.34 -12.30 -65.46
C VAL A 4 -40.00 -11.59 -65.26
N MET A 5 -39.40 -11.09 -66.35
CA MET A 5 -38.15 -10.34 -66.29
C MET A 5 -38.30 -9.01 -65.52
N ILE A 6 -39.42 -8.31 -65.71
CA ILE A 6 -39.76 -7.11 -64.93
C ILE A 6 -39.91 -7.46 -63.44
N GLY A 7 -40.59 -8.55 -63.11
CA GLY A 7 -40.73 -9.02 -61.73
C GLY A 7 -39.39 -9.34 -61.05
N ILE A 8 -38.45 -9.96 -61.77
CA ILE A 8 -37.10 -10.26 -61.26
C ILE A 8 -36.32 -8.95 -61.02
N VAL A 9 -36.35 -8.01 -61.95
CA VAL A 9 -35.64 -6.73 -61.80
C VAL A 9 -36.19 -5.93 -60.62
N VAL A 10 -37.51 -5.88 -60.46
CA VAL A 10 -38.15 -5.23 -59.30
C VAL A 10 -37.75 -5.93 -58.00
N GLY A 11 -37.75 -7.26 -57.97
CA GLY A 11 -37.31 -8.04 -56.80
C GLY A 11 -35.87 -7.74 -56.39
N VAL A 12 -34.95 -7.69 -57.36
CA VAL A 12 -33.54 -7.35 -57.12
C VAL A 12 -33.38 -5.92 -56.60
N MET A 13 -34.10 -4.97 -57.18
CA MET A 13 -34.07 -3.56 -56.73
C MET A 13 -34.59 -3.39 -55.30
N VAL A 14 -35.62 -4.14 -54.90
CA VAL A 14 -36.15 -4.14 -53.53
C VAL A 14 -35.13 -4.71 -52.55
N VAL A 15 -34.43 -5.80 -52.91
CA VAL A 15 -33.40 -6.41 -52.05
C VAL A 15 -32.21 -5.46 -51.87
N ILE A 16 -31.74 -4.84 -52.96
CA ILE A 16 -30.63 -3.88 -52.91
C ILE A 16 -31.03 -2.64 -52.09
N GLY A 17 -32.23 -2.10 -52.33
CA GLY A 17 -32.76 -0.97 -51.58
C GLY A 17 -32.90 -1.28 -50.09
N GLY A 18 -33.39 -2.47 -49.74
CA GLY A 18 -33.49 -2.93 -48.35
C GLY A 18 -32.13 -3.09 -47.67
N ALA A 19 -31.14 -3.65 -48.37
CA ALA A 19 -29.78 -3.78 -47.85
C ALA A 19 -29.10 -2.42 -47.62
N TYR A 20 -29.30 -1.47 -48.53
CA TYR A 20 -28.79 -0.11 -48.41
C TYR A 20 -29.46 0.65 -47.26
N ALA A 21 -30.79 0.57 -47.16
CA ALA A 21 -31.54 1.17 -46.06
C ALA A 21 -31.12 0.61 -44.69
N LYS A 22 -30.91 -0.71 -44.59
CA LYS A 22 -30.40 -1.34 -43.37
C LYS A 22 -29.04 -0.79 -42.99
N ARG A 23 -28.12 -0.68 -43.95
CA ARG A 23 -26.77 -0.13 -43.69
C ARG A 23 -26.83 1.32 -43.19
N LEU A 24 -27.64 2.17 -43.82
CA LEU A 24 -27.82 3.55 -43.36
C LEU A 24 -28.44 3.62 -41.96
N MET A 25 -29.38 2.72 -41.66
CA MET A 25 -29.99 2.59 -40.34
C MET A 25 -28.97 2.15 -39.29
N ASP A 26 -28.12 1.16 -39.60
CA ASP A 26 -27.06 0.66 -38.73
C ASP A 26 -26.02 1.78 -38.46
N GLU A 27 -25.58 2.52 -39.49
CA GLU A 27 -24.68 3.67 -39.34
C GLU A 27 -25.32 4.80 -38.50
N TYR A 28 -26.61 5.09 -38.71
CA TYR A 28 -27.36 6.06 -37.91
C TYR A 28 -27.50 5.64 -36.44
N ILE A 29 -27.81 4.36 -36.18
CA ILE A 29 -27.90 3.82 -34.82
C ILE A 29 -26.54 3.87 -34.14
N THR A 30 -25.46 3.47 -34.82
CA THR A 30 -24.11 3.44 -34.24
C THR A 30 -23.59 4.85 -33.95
N SER A 31 -23.90 5.83 -34.81
CA SER A 31 -23.52 7.23 -34.62
C SER A 31 -24.33 7.94 -33.51
N ASN A 32 -25.55 7.47 -33.24
CA ASN A 32 -26.46 8.06 -32.25
C ASN A 32 -26.68 7.20 -30.99
N THR A 33 -26.04 6.05 -30.88
CA THR A 33 -25.91 5.34 -29.61
C THR A 33 -25.06 6.19 -28.69
N VAL A 34 -25.73 6.98 -27.86
CA VAL A 34 -25.13 7.63 -26.70
C VAL A 34 -24.62 6.53 -25.80
N ILE A 35 -23.32 6.23 -25.84
CA ILE A 35 -22.67 5.40 -24.82
C ILE A 35 -22.75 6.23 -23.54
N SER A 36 -23.77 5.98 -22.73
CA SER A 36 -23.87 6.64 -21.43
C SER A 36 -22.67 6.22 -20.58
N PRO A 37 -21.83 7.15 -20.09
CA PRO A 37 -20.72 6.81 -19.21
C PRO A 37 -21.18 6.22 -17.86
N ILE A 38 -22.49 6.21 -17.59
CA ILE A 38 -23.12 5.75 -16.35
C ILE A 38 -23.16 4.21 -16.24
N GLY A 39 -22.92 3.47 -17.34
CA GLY A 39 -23.06 2.00 -17.38
C GLY A 39 -21.76 1.19 -17.30
N GLN A 40 -20.58 1.80 -17.33
CA GLN A 40 -19.32 1.05 -17.23
C GLN A 40 -18.98 0.76 -15.78
N ILE A 41 -19.01 -0.52 -15.40
CA ILE A 41 -18.45 -1.01 -14.15
C ILE A 41 -16.92 -0.94 -14.30
N PHE A 42 -16.31 0.07 -13.70
CA PHE A 42 -14.85 0.14 -13.57
C PHE A 42 -14.43 -0.67 -12.35
N GLU A 43 -13.44 -1.55 -12.52
CA GLU A 43 -12.75 -2.10 -11.36
C GLU A 43 -12.07 -0.96 -10.60
N LYS A 44 -12.25 -0.93 -9.28
CA LYS A 44 -11.65 0.07 -8.41
C LYS A 44 -10.72 -0.61 -7.40
N PRO A 45 -9.60 -1.20 -7.87
CA PRO A 45 -8.71 -1.99 -7.01
C PRO A 45 -8.15 -1.20 -5.83
N LEU A 46 -8.06 0.13 -5.96
CA LEU A 46 -7.55 1.03 -4.93
C LEU A 46 -8.60 1.42 -3.87
N GLU A 47 -9.90 1.11 -4.04
CA GLU A 47 -10.92 1.43 -3.03
C GLU A 47 -10.59 0.78 -1.67
N LYS A 48 -9.87 -0.34 -1.66
CA LYS A 48 -9.39 -1.02 -0.45
C LYS A 48 -8.47 -0.15 0.44
N TYR A 49 -7.89 0.92 -0.11
CA TYR A 49 -7.03 1.87 0.61
C TYR A 49 -7.74 3.16 1.05
N THR A 50 -9.05 3.26 0.83
CA THR A 50 -9.83 4.36 1.41
C THR A 50 -9.83 4.26 2.94
N ILE A 51 -9.92 5.40 3.63
CA ILE A 51 -9.95 5.43 5.11
C ILE A 51 -11.10 4.56 5.65
N ASP A 52 -12.28 4.61 5.03
CA ASP A 52 -13.42 3.78 5.40
C ASP A 52 -13.12 2.28 5.32
N ARG A 53 -12.39 1.83 4.28
CA ARG A 53 -11.98 0.43 4.17
C ARG A 53 -10.84 0.09 5.13
N LEU A 54 -9.88 0.99 5.32
CA LEU A 54 -8.74 0.77 6.21
C LEU A 54 -9.14 0.78 7.70
N SER A 55 -10.17 1.52 8.09
CA SER A 55 -10.67 1.57 9.49
C SER A 55 -11.32 0.27 9.94
N THR A 56 -11.73 -0.56 8.99
CA THR A 56 -12.26 -1.90 9.25
C THR A 56 -11.24 -3.01 8.97
N ARG A 57 -10.02 -2.65 8.51
CA ARG A 57 -8.94 -3.61 8.24
C ARG A 57 -8.39 -4.18 9.54
N VAL A 58 -8.46 -5.50 9.69
CA VAL A 58 -7.76 -6.21 10.77
C VAL A 58 -6.26 -6.23 10.46
N SER A 59 -5.47 -5.74 11.41
CA SER A 59 -4.01 -5.69 11.32
C SER A 59 -3.44 -6.51 12.48
N PRO A 60 -3.26 -7.84 12.32
CA PRO A 60 -2.83 -8.69 13.44
C PRO A 60 -1.41 -8.41 13.91
N GLY A 61 -0.65 -7.61 13.16
CA GLY A 61 0.78 -7.45 13.35
C GLY A 61 1.54 -8.72 12.99
N SER A 62 2.85 -8.65 13.08
CA SER A 62 3.77 -9.77 12.92
C SER A 62 4.88 -9.64 13.97
N GLN A 63 5.77 -10.63 14.02
CA GLN A 63 6.96 -10.50 14.84
C GLN A 63 7.90 -9.45 14.25
N ILE A 64 8.28 -8.47 15.06
CA ILE A 64 9.44 -7.61 14.78
C ILE A 64 10.69 -8.37 15.19
N VAL A 65 11.54 -8.65 14.21
CA VAL A 65 12.83 -9.32 14.42
C VAL A 65 13.92 -8.26 14.38
N LEU A 66 14.76 -8.21 15.42
CA LEU A 66 15.98 -7.42 15.43
C LEU A 66 17.10 -8.28 14.86
N ASP A 67 17.67 -7.85 13.74
CA ASP A 67 18.72 -8.55 13.01
C ASP A 67 20.10 -8.11 13.52
N GLU A 68 21.03 -7.86 12.59
CA GLU A 68 22.39 -7.44 12.89
C GLU A 68 22.44 -6.05 13.57
N ALA A 69 23.28 -5.94 14.60
CA ALA A 69 23.63 -4.66 15.20
C ALA A 69 24.50 -3.85 14.23
N ILE A 70 24.05 -2.65 13.88
CA ILE A 70 24.75 -1.74 12.97
C ILE A 70 25.78 -0.90 13.73
N ALA A 71 25.43 -0.46 14.94
CA ALA A 71 26.28 0.37 15.78
C ALA A 71 25.90 0.23 17.25
N THR A 72 26.89 0.31 18.13
CA THR A 72 26.69 0.35 19.59
C THR A 72 27.33 1.61 20.15
N THR A 73 26.56 2.38 20.92
CA THR A 73 27.05 3.54 21.68
C THR A 73 27.08 3.21 23.17
N SER A 74 27.40 4.18 24.03
CA SER A 74 27.26 4.01 25.48
C SER A 74 25.80 4.02 25.98
N ALA A 75 24.84 4.43 25.15
CA ALA A 75 23.44 4.62 25.57
C ALA A 75 22.46 3.64 24.91
N TYR A 76 22.73 3.24 23.67
CA TYR A 76 21.84 2.39 22.88
C TYR A 76 22.63 1.58 21.85
N THR A 77 21.97 0.54 21.32
CA THR A 77 22.43 -0.21 20.14
C THR A 77 21.43 -0.01 19.00
N ALA A 78 21.94 0.29 17.81
CA ALA A 78 21.17 0.35 16.57
C ALA A 78 21.18 -1.02 15.88
N TYR A 79 20.02 -1.49 15.44
CA TYR A 79 19.83 -2.77 14.77
C TYR A 79 19.10 -2.56 13.45
N ARG A 80 19.42 -3.37 12.44
CA ARG A 80 18.44 -3.63 11.38
C ARG A 80 17.27 -4.39 12.02
N PHE A 81 16.06 -4.12 11.56
CA PHE A 81 14.91 -4.93 11.92
C PHE A 81 14.05 -5.21 10.71
N HIS A 82 13.22 -6.25 10.80
CA HIS A 82 12.17 -6.50 9.82
C HIS A 82 10.88 -7.00 10.47
N TYR A 83 9.80 -6.84 9.73
CA TYR A 83 8.46 -7.33 10.05
C TYR A 83 7.71 -7.62 8.74
N MET A 84 6.55 -8.24 8.83
CA MET A 84 5.69 -8.52 7.68
C MET A 84 4.52 -7.54 7.61
N SER A 85 4.24 -7.02 6.42
CA SER A 85 3.07 -6.20 6.11
C SER A 85 2.22 -6.84 5.02
N ASP A 86 0.92 -6.55 5.05
CA ASP A 86 -0.07 -7.03 4.06
C ASP A 86 -0.11 -8.57 3.92
N GLY A 87 0.24 -9.28 5.00
CA GLY A 87 0.00 -10.71 5.13
C GLY A 87 -1.50 -11.06 5.19
N PRO A 88 -1.84 -12.37 5.12
CA PRO A 88 -3.21 -12.83 5.20
C PRO A 88 -3.88 -12.35 6.49
N THR A 89 -5.07 -11.75 6.39
CA THR A 89 -5.80 -11.20 7.56
C THR A 89 -6.70 -12.25 8.22
N SER A 90 -6.81 -13.44 7.61
CA SER A 90 -7.46 -14.63 8.15
C SER A 90 -6.78 -15.92 7.64
N PRO A 91 -6.90 -17.07 8.35
CA PRO A 91 -6.30 -18.33 7.91
C PRO A 91 -6.72 -18.80 6.50
N GLY A 92 -7.87 -18.35 6.00
CA GLY A 92 -8.37 -18.66 4.65
C GLY A 92 -7.87 -17.73 3.54
N GLU A 93 -7.22 -16.61 3.89
CA GLU A 93 -6.73 -15.61 2.93
C GLU A 93 -5.28 -15.84 2.48
N ALA A 94 -4.58 -16.81 3.07
CA ALA A 94 -3.19 -17.14 2.70
C ALA A 94 -3.03 -17.56 1.22
N GLY A 95 -4.13 -17.92 0.55
CA GLY A 95 -4.16 -18.21 -0.89
C GLY A 95 -4.49 -17.01 -1.79
N LEU A 96 -5.00 -15.90 -1.25
CA LEU A 96 -5.41 -14.69 -2.00
C LEU A 96 -4.48 -13.49 -1.75
N ARG A 97 -3.92 -13.39 -0.55
CA ARG A 97 -2.79 -12.52 -0.20
C ARG A 97 -1.63 -13.47 0.05
N GLY A 98 -0.58 -13.43 -0.76
CA GLY A 98 0.59 -14.31 -0.60
C GLY A 98 1.23 -14.20 0.79
N ALA A 99 2.37 -14.86 1.00
CA ALA A 99 3.21 -14.56 2.17
C ALA A 99 3.37 -13.03 2.28
N GLY A 100 3.11 -12.46 3.46
CA GLY A 100 3.17 -11.01 3.65
C GLY A 100 4.50 -10.43 3.16
N LYS A 101 4.51 -9.17 2.75
CA LYS A 101 5.73 -8.52 2.25
C LYS A 101 6.61 -8.14 3.42
N LYS A 102 7.90 -8.48 3.34
CA LYS A 102 8.91 -8.09 4.31
C LYS A 102 9.16 -6.58 4.21
N VAL A 103 9.07 -5.88 5.32
CA VAL A 103 9.48 -4.48 5.46
C VAL A 103 10.63 -4.41 6.45
N THR A 104 11.74 -3.80 6.03
CA THR A 104 12.91 -3.56 6.89
C THR A 104 12.87 -2.18 7.51
N GLY A 105 13.78 -1.94 8.45
CA GLY A 105 13.97 -0.63 9.04
C GLY A 105 15.16 -0.57 9.99
N LEU A 106 15.31 0.59 10.61
CA LEU A 106 16.34 0.86 11.61
C LEU A 106 15.72 1.02 13.00
N ALA A 107 16.14 0.17 13.94
CA ALA A 107 15.73 0.21 15.33
C ALA A 107 16.86 0.78 16.20
N HIS A 108 16.54 1.63 17.15
CA HIS A 108 17.47 2.07 18.20
C HIS A 108 16.94 1.64 19.55
N ILE A 109 17.67 0.75 20.21
CA ILE A 109 17.27 0.13 21.47
C ILE A 109 18.17 0.66 22.60
N PRO A 110 17.63 1.44 23.54
CA PRO A 110 18.41 1.90 24.68
C PRO A 110 18.83 0.73 25.56
N HIS A 111 20.06 0.72 26.07
CA HIS A 111 20.59 -0.37 26.89
C HIS A 111 19.83 -0.59 28.20
N VAL A 112 19.14 0.45 28.66
CA VAL A 112 18.24 0.40 29.83
C VAL A 112 16.92 -0.31 29.53
N ALA A 113 16.59 -0.62 28.28
CA ALA A 113 15.39 -1.36 27.93
C ALA A 113 15.55 -2.86 28.25
N SER A 114 14.56 -3.42 28.93
CA SER A 114 14.50 -4.85 29.21
C SER A 114 13.05 -5.31 29.34
N VAL A 115 12.83 -6.61 29.47
CA VAL A 115 11.49 -7.18 29.72
C VAL A 115 10.86 -6.68 31.03
N THR A 116 11.68 -6.31 32.02
CA THR A 116 11.22 -5.74 33.31
C THR A 116 11.25 -4.22 33.35
N ASN A 117 11.98 -3.56 32.43
CA ASN A 117 12.07 -2.11 32.29
C ASN A 117 11.64 -1.69 30.89
N LYS A 118 10.36 -1.93 30.58
CA LYS A 118 9.80 -1.64 29.26
C LYS A 118 9.86 -0.15 28.94
N LYS A 119 10.22 0.18 27.71
CA LYS A 119 10.43 1.55 27.25
C LYS A 119 9.34 2.02 26.28
N PRO A 120 8.96 3.31 26.36
CA PRO A 120 8.06 3.90 25.37
C PRO A 120 8.69 3.81 23.97
N VAL A 121 7.85 3.72 22.95
CA VAL A 121 8.27 3.55 21.55
C VAL A 121 7.96 4.83 20.77
N ILE A 122 8.90 5.27 19.93
CA ILE A 122 8.69 6.31 18.92
C ILE A 122 8.84 5.66 17.54
N VAL A 123 7.73 5.53 16.83
CA VAL A 123 7.74 5.14 15.41
C VAL A 123 8.07 6.38 14.58
N GLN A 124 9.14 6.29 13.78
CA GLN A 124 9.64 7.42 13.01
C GLN A 124 9.36 7.25 11.52
N ILE A 125 8.56 8.15 10.96
CA ILE A 125 8.13 8.08 9.56
C ILE A 125 8.84 9.18 8.77
N ARG A 126 9.77 8.76 7.92
CA ARG A 126 10.57 9.66 7.08
C ARG A 126 9.72 10.36 6.02
N GLY A 127 10.23 11.48 5.51
CA GLY A 127 9.79 12.06 4.26
C GLY A 127 10.15 11.21 3.03
N TYR A 128 9.73 11.70 1.86
CA TYR A 128 10.10 11.10 0.58
C TYR A 128 11.63 11.04 0.44
N MET A 129 12.12 9.95 -0.13
CA MET A 129 13.51 9.83 -0.56
C MET A 129 13.58 9.17 -1.93
N GLU A 130 14.57 9.57 -2.71
CA GLU A 130 14.88 8.90 -3.97
C GLU A 130 15.55 7.55 -3.68
N HIS A 131 15.19 6.53 -4.46
CA HIS A 131 15.60 5.15 -4.19
C HIS A 131 17.11 4.92 -4.36
N ASP A 132 17.73 5.61 -5.32
CA ASP A 132 19.13 5.47 -5.70
C ASP A 132 20.12 5.99 -4.64
N ILE A 133 19.66 6.92 -3.79
CA ILE A 133 20.46 7.50 -2.70
C ILE A 133 19.97 7.07 -1.31
N PHE A 134 19.03 6.13 -1.24
CA PHE A 134 18.45 5.72 0.04
C PHE A 134 19.40 4.85 0.87
N GLU A 135 19.48 5.16 2.16
CA GLU A 135 20.04 4.28 3.18
C GLU A 135 19.08 4.19 4.38
N SER A 136 19.04 3.03 5.05
CA SER A 136 18.15 2.83 6.20
C SER A 136 18.40 3.88 7.29
N GLY A 137 17.32 4.51 7.74
CA GLY A 137 17.34 5.60 8.72
C GLY A 137 17.62 7.01 8.16
N VAL A 138 17.84 7.18 6.85
CA VAL A 138 17.91 8.54 6.27
C VAL A 138 16.61 9.31 6.56
N GLY A 139 16.75 10.54 7.03
CA GLY A 139 15.63 11.39 7.47
C GLY A 139 15.16 11.16 8.91
N THR A 140 15.55 10.07 9.57
CA THR A 140 15.11 9.72 10.94
C THR A 140 16.25 9.43 11.91
N ARG A 141 17.48 9.22 11.41
CA ARG A 141 18.64 8.78 12.22
C ARG A 141 18.92 9.72 13.38
N ARG A 142 19.12 11.01 13.14
CA ARG A 142 19.49 11.98 14.19
C ARG A 142 18.45 12.09 15.30
N SER A 143 17.16 12.09 14.95
CA SER A 143 16.08 12.07 15.94
C SER A 143 16.00 10.72 16.67
N ALA A 144 16.25 9.60 15.98
CA ALA A 144 16.34 8.27 16.59
C ALA A 144 17.39 8.21 17.70
N GLU A 145 18.58 8.76 17.41
CA GLU A 145 19.70 8.82 18.35
C GLU A 145 19.30 9.61 19.61
N VAL A 146 18.66 10.77 19.44
CA VAL A 146 18.17 11.58 20.57
C VAL A 146 17.11 10.83 21.38
N PHE A 147 16.13 10.20 20.73
CA PHE A 147 15.10 9.42 21.43
C PHE A 147 15.71 8.25 22.20
N ALA A 148 16.60 7.49 21.56
CA ALA A 148 17.27 6.34 22.17
C ALA A 148 18.15 6.74 23.36
N SER A 149 18.95 7.79 23.23
CA SER A 149 19.74 8.33 24.35
C SER A 149 18.89 8.80 25.54
N ASN A 150 17.60 9.11 25.31
CA ASN A 150 16.65 9.50 26.36
C ASN A 150 15.73 8.34 26.80
N GLY A 151 16.07 7.09 26.45
CA GLY A 151 15.39 5.91 26.94
C GLY A 151 14.10 5.53 26.19
N PHE A 152 13.89 6.05 24.98
CA PHE A 152 12.83 5.61 24.08
C PHE A 152 13.36 4.55 23.12
N ILE A 153 12.57 3.52 22.82
CA ILE A 153 12.83 2.67 21.66
C ILE A 153 12.43 3.44 20.42
N SER A 154 13.29 3.51 19.41
CA SER A 154 12.93 4.11 18.13
C SER A 154 12.85 3.05 17.03
N LEU A 155 11.79 3.08 16.23
CA LEU A 155 11.59 2.19 15.08
C LEU A 155 11.30 3.03 13.84
N ALA A 156 12.18 2.98 12.84
CA ALA A 156 11.98 3.69 11.56
C ALA A 156 11.89 2.67 10.41
N PRO A 157 10.70 2.44 9.81
CA PRO A 157 10.59 1.55 8.66
C PRO A 157 11.22 2.20 7.41
N ASP A 158 11.84 1.38 6.57
CA ASP A 158 12.38 1.80 5.28
C ASP A 158 11.25 1.99 4.25
N PHE A 159 10.15 1.23 4.40
CA PHE A 159 9.05 1.02 3.45
C PHE A 159 9.38 0.09 2.27
N LEU A 160 8.35 -0.50 1.67
CA LEU A 160 8.47 -1.35 0.48
C LEU A 160 9.20 -0.61 -0.64
N GLY A 161 10.09 -1.32 -1.34
CA GLY A 161 10.95 -0.76 -2.37
C GLY A 161 12.24 -0.10 -1.86
N TYR A 162 12.35 0.12 -0.55
CA TYR A 162 13.52 0.75 0.07
C TYR A 162 14.29 -0.22 0.97
N GLY A 163 15.60 0.01 1.06
CA GLY A 163 16.50 -0.81 1.87
C GLY A 163 16.48 -2.27 1.39
N GLU A 164 16.23 -3.17 2.32
CA GLU A 164 16.10 -4.61 2.03
C GLU A 164 14.63 -5.08 2.09
N SER A 165 13.68 -4.14 2.06
CA SER A 165 12.25 -4.44 1.99
C SER A 165 11.88 -5.03 0.63
N ASP A 166 10.82 -5.83 0.61
CA ASP A 166 10.27 -6.34 -0.63
C ASP A 166 9.75 -5.19 -1.53
N MET A 167 9.68 -5.45 -2.84
CA MET A 167 9.17 -4.47 -3.79
C MET A 167 7.67 -4.16 -3.56
N PRO A 168 7.22 -2.92 -3.80
CA PRO A 168 5.82 -2.53 -3.68
C PRO A 168 5.00 -3.03 -4.89
N SER A 169 3.75 -2.58 -5.01
CA SER A 169 2.99 -2.69 -6.26
C SER A 169 3.67 -1.90 -7.39
N GLU A 170 3.53 -2.34 -8.63
CA GLU A 170 3.97 -1.57 -9.81
C GLU A 170 3.05 -0.37 -10.10
N ASP A 171 1.85 -0.35 -9.52
CA ASP A 171 0.95 0.80 -9.59
C ASP A 171 1.43 1.91 -8.63
N VAL A 172 1.72 3.07 -9.20
CA VAL A 172 2.30 4.23 -8.48
C VAL A 172 1.42 4.80 -7.37
N PHE A 173 0.10 4.57 -7.41
CA PHE A 173 -0.81 4.99 -6.35
C PHE A 173 -0.89 3.91 -5.27
N GLU A 174 -0.98 2.64 -5.65
CA GLU A 174 -0.96 1.53 -4.71
C GLU A 174 0.33 1.49 -3.90
N GLU A 175 1.49 1.68 -4.52
CA GLU A 175 2.78 1.83 -3.84
C GLU A 175 2.70 2.87 -2.72
N ARG A 176 2.16 4.05 -3.02
CA ARG A 176 1.99 5.12 -2.02
C ARG A 176 1.07 4.69 -0.89
N PHE A 177 -0.03 4.03 -1.20
CA PHE A 177 -1.00 3.60 -0.18
C PHE A 177 -0.50 2.44 0.68
N GLN A 178 0.40 1.61 0.16
CA GLN A 178 1.07 0.54 0.92
C GLN A 178 1.94 1.09 2.07
N THR A 179 2.33 2.36 2.05
CA THR A 179 2.98 3.00 3.21
C THR A 179 2.04 3.09 4.43
N TYR A 180 0.73 3.22 4.21
CA TYR A 180 -0.26 3.27 5.29
C TYR A 180 -0.42 1.90 5.95
N THR A 181 -0.54 0.84 5.14
CA THR A 181 -0.67 -0.53 5.65
C THR A 181 0.63 -0.99 6.30
N ALA A 182 1.79 -0.69 5.70
CA ALA A 182 3.10 -0.97 6.32
C ALA A 182 3.25 -0.29 7.68
N THR A 183 2.89 1.00 7.79
CA THR A 183 2.96 1.72 9.08
C THR A 183 1.98 1.13 10.09
N ARG A 184 0.74 0.84 9.68
CA ARG A 184 -0.26 0.23 10.56
C ARG A 184 0.17 -1.13 11.07
N ASP A 185 0.73 -1.96 10.19
CA ASP A 185 1.23 -3.28 10.53
C ASP A 185 2.45 -3.17 11.47
N LEU A 186 3.33 -2.18 11.30
CA LEU A 186 4.42 -1.92 12.25
C LEU A 186 3.87 -1.59 13.64
N LEU A 187 2.91 -0.67 13.74
CA LEU A 187 2.27 -0.29 15.00
C LEU A 187 1.63 -1.50 15.68
N ALA A 188 0.89 -2.31 14.93
CA ALA A 188 0.29 -3.54 15.42
C ALA A 188 1.33 -4.60 15.84
N SER A 189 2.54 -4.55 15.29
CA SER A 189 3.64 -5.48 15.58
C SER A 189 4.44 -5.10 16.83
N ILE A 190 4.31 -3.87 17.36
CA ILE A 190 5.07 -3.41 18.55
C ILE A 190 4.96 -4.35 19.77
N PRO A 191 3.79 -4.95 20.10
CA PRO A 191 3.69 -5.90 21.21
C PRO A 191 4.62 -7.11 21.13
N SER A 192 5.12 -7.45 19.93
CA SER A 192 6.09 -8.52 19.75
C SER A 192 7.51 -8.18 20.24
N VAL A 193 7.81 -6.89 20.49
CA VAL A 193 9.11 -6.43 21.01
C VAL A 193 9.08 -6.51 22.55
N PRO A 194 9.76 -7.46 23.20
CA PRO A 194 9.52 -7.75 24.61
C PRO A 194 9.84 -6.60 25.57
N MET A 195 10.78 -5.75 25.20
CA MET A 195 11.22 -4.57 25.95
C MET A 195 10.44 -3.29 25.59
N ALA A 196 9.49 -3.36 24.65
CA ALA A 196 8.62 -2.24 24.31
C ALA A 196 7.42 -2.16 25.24
N ASP A 197 7.09 -0.94 25.64
CA ASP A 197 5.82 -0.61 26.29
C ASP A 197 4.81 -0.19 25.22
N SER A 198 4.02 -1.16 24.74
CA SER A 198 3.00 -0.94 23.71
C SER A 198 1.85 -0.02 24.16
N SER A 199 1.75 0.35 25.44
CA SER A 199 0.78 1.34 25.92
C SER A 199 1.27 2.79 25.76
N ARG A 200 2.57 2.99 25.47
CA ARG A 200 3.20 4.30 25.32
C ARG A 200 3.93 4.37 23.98
N VAL A 201 3.15 4.51 22.92
CA VAL A 201 3.63 4.65 21.54
C VAL A 201 3.38 6.08 21.05
N GLY A 202 4.43 6.73 20.56
CA GLY A 202 4.35 8.01 19.85
C GLY A 202 4.79 7.85 18.39
N ILE A 203 4.39 8.82 17.56
CA ILE A 203 4.84 8.93 16.17
C ILE A 203 5.61 10.24 16.02
N TRP A 204 6.80 10.16 15.41
CA TRP A 204 7.54 11.32 14.93
C TRP A 204 7.61 11.24 13.41
N ALA A 205 7.28 12.32 12.71
CA ALA A 205 7.22 12.30 11.26
C ALA A 205 7.46 13.67 10.64
N HIS A 206 7.90 13.70 9.38
CA HIS A 206 8.09 14.94 8.64
C HIS A 206 7.73 14.79 7.16
N SER A 207 7.36 15.89 6.49
CA SER A 207 7.04 15.92 5.05
C SER A 207 6.02 14.84 4.65
N ASN A 208 6.29 14.02 3.64
CA ASN A 208 5.45 12.88 3.24
C ASN A 208 5.13 11.94 4.41
N GLY A 209 6.08 11.70 5.31
CA GLY A 209 5.86 10.90 6.51
C GLY A 209 4.82 11.50 7.45
N GLY A 210 4.70 12.83 7.49
CA GLY A 210 3.65 13.51 8.25
C GLY A 210 2.26 13.22 7.68
N GLN A 211 2.11 13.17 6.36
CA GLN A 211 0.85 12.78 5.73
C GLN A 211 0.53 11.31 5.98
N ILE A 212 1.52 10.41 5.88
CA ILE A 212 1.37 8.99 6.24
C ILE A 212 0.89 8.86 7.69
N ALA A 213 1.54 9.56 8.62
CA ALA A 213 1.20 9.55 10.03
C ALA A 213 -0.25 9.99 10.28
N LEU A 214 -0.66 11.12 9.71
CA LEU A 214 -2.03 11.62 9.84
C LEU A 214 -3.04 10.63 9.29
N THR A 215 -2.81 10.09 8.09
CA THR A 215 -3.72 9.11 7.49
C THR A 215 -3.84 7.84 8.34
N VAL A 216 -2.74 7.33 8.90
CA VAL A 216 -2.75 6.14 9.78
C VAL A 216 -3.44 6.40 11.12
N LEU A 217 -3.54 7.64 11.57
CA LEU A 217 -4.26 7.99 12.81
C LEU A 217 -5.78 8.05 12.62
N GLU A 218 -6.27 8.10 11.37
CA GLU A 218 -7.70 8.12 11.05
C GLU A 218 -8.36 6.73 11.03
N PHE A 219 -7.57 5.65 11.08
CA PHE A 219 -8.06 4.27 10.96
C PHE A 219 -7.31 3.33 11.89
#